data_AF-X1Q946-F1
#
_entry.id   AF-X1Q946-F1
#
_cell.length_a   1.000
_cell.length_b   1.000
_cell.length_c   1.000
_cell.angle_alpha   90.00
_cell.angle_beta   90.00
_cell.angle_gamma   90.00
#
_symmetry.space_group_name_H-M   'P 1'
#
loop_
_entity.id
_entity.type
_entity.pdbx_description
1 polymer ?
#
loop_
_entity_poly.entity_id
_entity_poly.type
_entity_poly.pdbx_seq_one_letter_code
_entity_poly.pdbx_strand_id
1 'polypeptide(L)'
;GGSFADLVCRVQTRHGFSDRAAHRMAILTMDIYGLMLHDLIGGSILTDIPTGKTRECSIFLPFKTMGHSPELEPTWGVTSDSIAALVTSKIGCKRLLLVKMVDGILAHAQLKKSVSTQRLRKMDQHLVDPKFPETLERAGITCWIVNGKHPDRIKMILDGKETICTKISLGVSP
;
A
#
# COMPACT_ATOMS: atom_id res chain seq x y z
N GLY A 1 5.15 -5.79 5.73
CA GLY A 1 6.58 -5.87 6.00
C GLY A 1 6.86 -5.27 7.35
N GLY A 2 6.75 -3.95 7.48
CA GLY A 2 6.96 -3.27 8.77
C GLY A 2 8.35 -3.55 9.33
N SER A 3 8.45 -3.78 10.65
CA SER A 3 9.70 -4.07 11.36
C SER A 3 10.49 -5.26 10.80
N PHE A 4 9.81 -6.24 10.19
CA PHE A 4 10.46 -7.36 9.52
C PHE A 4 11.16 -6.93 8.22
N ALA A 5 10.56 -6.05 7.43
CA ALA A 5 11.20 -5.49 6.23
C ALA A 5 12.37 -4.55 6.61
N ASP A 6 12.26 -3.83 7.72
CA ASP A 6 13.37 -3.02 8.24
C ASP A 6 14.58 -3.90 8.61
N LEU A 7 14.33 -5.10 9.16
CA LEU A 7 15.39 -6.08 9.42
C LEU A 7 16.06 -6.54 8.12
N VAL A 8 15.28 -6.83 7.07
CA VAL A 8 15.82 -7.17 5.75
C VAL A 8 16.71 -6.05 5.21
N CYS A 9 16.27 -4.81 5.31
CA CYS A 9 17.06 -3.64 4.90
C CYS A 9 18.41 -3.58 5.65
N ARG A 10 18.40 -3.69 6.99
CA ARG A 10 19.64 -3.71 7.80
C ARG A 10 20.58 -4.85 7.43
N VAL A 11 20.02 -6.05 7.20
CA VAL A 11 20.78 -7.25 6.82
C VAL A 11 21.35 -7.10 5.41
N GLN A 12 20.62 -6.49 4.47
CA GLN A 12 21.13 -6.14 3.16
C GLN A 12 22.28 -5.16 3.24
N THR A 13 22.15 -4.06 3.98
CA THR A 13 23.23 -3.08 4.18
C THR A 13 24.48 -3.73 4.76
N ARG A 14 24.31 -4.67 5.69
CA ARG A 14 25.43 -5.36 6.35
C ARG A 14 26.14 -6.36 5.45
N HIS A 15 25.40 -7.09 4.62
CA HIS A 15 25.93 -8.24 3.87
C HIS A 15 26.06 -8.01 2.35
N GLY A 16 25.50 -6.93 1.82
CA GLY A 16 25.69 -6.50 0.43
C GLY A 16 25.05 -7.41 -0.63
N PHE A 17 24.02 -8.19 -0.31
CA PHE A 17 23.31 -8.96 -1.32
C PHE A 17 22.41 -8.07 -2.19
N SER A 18 22.10 -8.57 -3.40
CA SER A 18 21.38 -7.80 -4.43
C SER A 18 20.02 -7.28 -3.98
N ASP A 19 19.61 -6.13 -4.52
CA ASP A 19 18.27 -5.55 -4.32
C ASP A 19 17.15 -6.54 -4.66
N ARG A 20 17.34 -7.39 -5.67
CA ARG A 20 16.38 -8.44 -6.02
C ARG A 20 16.16 -9.46 -4.93
N ALA A 21 17.21 -9.87 -4.22
CA ALA A 21 17.06 -10.77 -3.09
C ALA A 21 16.42 -10.04 -1.90
N ALA A 22 16.82 -8.80 -1.61
CA ALA A 22 16.25 -8.00 -0.54
C ALA A 22 14.77 -7.68 -0.74
N HIS A 23 14.38 -7.29 -1.96
CA HIS A 23 13.00 -7.00 -2.32
C HIS A 23 12.11 -8.22 -2.16
N ARG A 24 12.57 -9.40 -2.61
CA ARG A 24 11.90 -10.69 -2.38
C ARG A 24 11.72 -11.00 -0.91
N MET A 25 12.77 -10.83 -0.11
CA MET A 25 12.70 -11.02 1.34
C MET A 25 11.71 -10.03 1.96
N ALA A 26 11.71 -8.76 1.54
CA ALA A 26 10.76 -7.76 2.01
C ALA A 26 9.31 -8.13 1.67
N ILE A 27 9.03 -8.68 0.49
CA ILE A 27 7.68 -9.20 0.15
C ILE A 27 7.34 -10.42 1.02
N LEU A 28 8.29 -11.35 1.24
CA LEU A 28 8.07 -12.50 2.12
C LEU A 28 7.69 -12.07 3.55
N THR A 29 8.30 -10.98 4.05
CA THR A 29 7.91 -10.45 5.37
C THR A 29 6.49 -9.89 5.42
N MET A 30 5.87 -9.61 4.27
CA MET A 30 4.45 -9.24 4.23
C MET A 30 3.57 -10.45 4.54
N ASP A 31 3.93 -11.65 4.10
CA ASP A 31 3.22 -12.89 4.48
C ASP A 31 3.33 -13.13 5.98
N ILE A 32 4.52 -12.96 6.57
CA ILE A 32 4.73 -13.06 8.02
C ILE A 32 3.79 -12.10 8.76
N TYR A 33 3.72 -10.84 8.30
CA TYR A 33 2.81 -9.85 8.88
C TYR A 33 1.34 -10.22 8.68
N GLY A 34 0.98 -10.79 7.53
CA GLY A 34 -0.36 -11.26 7.22
C GLY A 34 -0.82 -12.40 8.14
N LEU A 35 0.07 -13.35 8.44
CA LEU A 35 -0.21 -14.42 9.42
C LEU A 35 -0.48 -13.85 10.82
N MET A 36 0.31 -12.86 11.25
CA MET A 36 0.06 -12.17 12.52
C MET A 36 -1.30 -11.44 12.53
N LEU A 37 -1.65 -10.76 11.44
CA LEU A 37 -2.97 -10.12 11.33
C LEU A 37 -4.12 -11.13 11.36
N HIS A 38 -3.94 -12.31 10.76
CA HIS A 38 -4.97 -13.33 10.72
C HIS A 38 -5.31 -13.87 12.11
N ASP A 39 -4.28 -14.08 12.95
CA ASP A 39 -4.45 -14.48 14.35
C ASP A 39 -5.18 -13.39 15.17
N LEU A 40 -4.85 -12.13 14.93
CA LEU A 40 -5.45 -10.99 15.65
C LEU A 40 -6.87 -10.63 15.16
N ILE A 41 -7.20 -10.94 13.91
CA ILE A 41 -8.48 -10.59 13.28
C ILE A 41 -9.32 -11.86 13.17
N GLY A 42 -10.10 -12.14 14.21
CA GLY A 42 -11.02 -13.26 14.24
C GLY A 42 -11.97 -13.28 13.04
N GLY A 43 -12.12 -14.46 12.42
CA GLY A 43 -12.98 -14.66 11.26
C GLY A 43 -12.41 -14.15 9.94
N SER A 44 -11.16 -13.66 9.91
CA SER A 44 -10.48 -13.34 8.65
C SER A 44 -10.10 -14.61 7.87
N ILE A 45 -9.96 -14.47 6.55
CA ILE A 45 -9.57 -15.56 5.65
C ILE A 45 -8.23 -15.23 5.03
N LEU A 46 -7.27 -16.16 5.07
CA LEU A 46 -6.02 -16.03 4.34
C LEU A 46 -6.20 -16.36 2.85
N THR A 47 -5.57 -15.59 1.98
CA THR A 47 -5.52 -15.88 0.55
C THR A 47 -4.18 -15.50 -0.06
N ASP A 48 -3.68 -16.31 -0.97
CA ASP A 48 -2.53 -16.04 -1.84
C ASP A 48 -2.96 -15.55 -3.23
N ILE A 49 -4.26 -15.60 -3.54
CA ILE A 49 -4.85 -15.20 -4.82
C ILE A 49 -6.12 -14.37 -4.52
N PRO A 50 -6.01 -13.05 -4.42
CA PRO A 50 -7.16 -12.21 -4.10
C PRO A 50 -8.08 -12.18 -5.32
N THR A 51 -9.38 -12.41 -5.11
CA THR A 51 -10.38 -12.46 -6.19
C THR A 51 -11.26 -11.20 -6.24
N GLY A 52 -11.28 -10.41 -5.16
CA GLY A 52 -12.15 -9.24 -5.03
C GLY A 52 -13.65 -9.54 -4.93
N LYS A 53 -14.05 -10.82 -4.78
CA LYS A 53 -15.46 -11.26 -4.83
C LYS A 53 -16.03 -11.76 -3.51
N THR A 54 -15.22 -11.75 -2.46
CA THR A 54 -15.57 -12.19 -1.11
C THR A 54 -16.18 -11.03 -0.31
N ARG A 55 -17.17 -11.32 0.54
CA ARG A 55 -17.74 -10.35 1.50
C ARG A 55 -17.01 -10.39 2.85
N GLU A 56 -16.19 -11.41 3.04
CA GLU A 56 -15.41 -11.66 4.24
C GLU A 56 -14.12 -10.82 4.25
N CYS A 57 -13.61 -10.54 5.44
CA CYS A 57 -12.32 -9.89 5.61
C CYS A 57 -11.20 -10.84 5.16
N SER A 58 -10.64 -10.60 3.98
CA SER A 58 -9.54 -11.39 3.45
C SER A 58 -8.19 -10.72 3.69
N ILE A 59 -7.22 -11.49 4.17
CA ILE A 59 -5.83 -11.07 4.35
C ILE A 59 -5.00 -11.72 3.24
N PHE A 60 -4.39 -10.88 2.43
CA PHE A 60 -3.59 -11.31 1.29
C PHE A 60 -2.14 -11.60 1.71
N LEU A 61 -1.63 -12.77 1.32
CA LEU A 61 -0.25 -13.22 1.46
C LEU A 61 0.45 -13.08 0.09
N PRO A 62 1.13 -11.94 -0.17
CA PRO A 62 1.59 -11.58 -1.51
C PRO A 62 2.78 -12.38 -2.03
N PHE A 63 3.57 -13.09 -1.21
CA PHE A 63 4.85 -13.63 -1.68
C PHE A 63 4.72 -14.57 -2.86
N LYS A 64 3.75 -15.49 -2.83
CA LYS A 64 3.56 -16.49 -3.89
C LYS A 64 3.25 -15.85 -5.25
N THR A 65 2.44 -14.81 -5.28
CA THR A 65 1.97 -14.17 -6.53
C THR A 65 2.81 -12.96 -6.94
N MET A 66 3.37 -12.23 -5.97
CA MET A 66 4.08 -10.97 -6.20
C MET A 66 5.59 -11.08 -6.01
N GLY A 67 6.09 -11.99 -5.18
CA GLY A 67 7.52 -12.11 -4.84
C GLY A 67 8.42 -12.35 -6.07
N HIS A 68 7.89 -12.98 -7.11
CA HIS A 68 8.62 -13.24 -8.36
C HIS A 68 8.01 -12.52 -9.58
N SER A 69 7.04 -11.62 -9.37
CA SER A 69 6.35 -10.95 -10.47
C SER A 69 7.32 -10.04 -11.24
N PRO A 70 7.42 -10.14 -12.58
CA PRO A 70 8.22 -9.24 -13.39
C PRO A 70 7.62 -7.82 -13.47
N GLU A 71 6.39 -7.62 -12.99
CA GLU A 71 5.73 -6.30 -12.95
C GLU A 71 6.23 -5.42 -11.80
N LEU A 72 6.93 -6.01 -10.82
CA LEU A 72 7.57 -5.30 -9.73
C LEU A 72 9.04 -5.08 -10.04
N GLU A 73 9.43 -3.82 -10.11
CA GLU A 73 10.84 -3.46 -10.13
C GLU A 73 11.46 -3.84 -8.77
N PRO A 74 12.53 -4.65 -8.74
CA PRO A 74 13.07 -5.20 -7.50
C PRO A 74 13.96 -4.18 -6.77
N THR A 75 13.36 -3.09 -6.29
CA THR A 75 14.05 -2.00 -5.59
C THR A 75 13.28 -1.56 -4.37
N TRP A 76 13.92 -0.82 -3.46
CA TRP A 76 13.23 -0.17 -2.33
C TRP A 76 12.29 0.96 -2.75
N GLY A 77 12.28 1.35 -4.04
CA GLY A 77 11.32 2.29 -4.61
C GLY A 77 9.92 1.70 -4.82
N VAL A 78 9.77 0.37 -4.69
CA VAL A 78 8.51 -0.37 -4.85
C VAL A 78 8.22 -1.15 -3.57
N THR A 79 7.23 -0.72 -2.79
CA THR A 79 6.90 -1.33 -1.50
C THR A 79 5.42 -1.74 -1.42
N SER A 80 4.89 -1.94 -0.21
CA SER A 80 3.51 -2.38 0.01
C SER A 80 2.47 -1.46 -0.64
N ASP A 81 2.75 -0.16 -0.77
CA ASP A 81 1.80 0.78 -1.39
C ASP A 81 1.64 0.49 -2.89
N SER A 82 2.75 0.45 -3.64
CA SER A 82 2.74 0.07 -5.07
C SER A 82 2.22 -1.35 -5.29
N ILE A 83 2.59 -2.30 -4.43
CA ILE A 83 2.08 -3.67 -4.51
C ILE A 83 0.55 -3.69 -4.31
N ALA A 84 0.02 -2.95 -3.33
CA ALA A 84 -1.41 -2.86 -3.09
C ALA A 84 -2.16 -2.22 -4.28
N ALA A 85 -1.62 -1.18 -4.90
CA ALA A 85 -2.19 -0.60 -6.11
C ALA A 85 -2.20 -1.60 -7.28
N LEU A 86 -1.09 -2.31 -7.52
CA LEU A 86 -1.03 -3.31 -8.58
C LEU A 86 -2.04 -4.44 -8.36
N VAL A 87 -2.12 -4.96 -7.13
CA VAL A 87 -3.07 -6.03 -6.75
C VAL A 87 -4.51 -5.55 -6.89
N THR A 88 -4.82 -4.32 -6.45
CA THR A 88 -6.15 -3.70 -6.61
C THR A 88 -6.57 -3.68 -8.09
N SER A 89 -5.63 -3.39 -8.99
CA SER A 89 -5.87 -3.42 -10.44
C SER A 89 -6.16 -4.84 -10.93
N LYS A 90 -5.35 -5.82 -10.50
CA LYS A 90 -5.48 -7.24 -10.89
C LYS A 90 -6.82 -7.84 -10.49
N ILE A 91 -7.40 -7.41 -9.36
CA ILE A 91 -8.71 -7.87 -8.90
C ILE A 91 -9.89 -7.06 -9.49
N GLY A 92 -9.62 -6.13 -10.42
CA GLY A 92 -10.65 -5.32 -11.08
C GLY A 92 -11.23 -4.20 -10.22
N CYS A 93 -10.61 -3.89 -9.08
CA CYS A 93 -11.02 -2.80 -8.21
C CYS A 93 -10.45 -1.45 -8.68
N LYS A 94 -11.16 -0.36 -8.38
CA LYS A 94 -10.78 1.01 -8.75
C LYS A 94 -10.53 1.93 -7.55
N ARG A 95 -10.76 1.41 -6.35
CA ARG A 95 -10.61 2.13 -5.08
C ARG A 95 -9.61 1.40 -4.21
N LEU A 96 -8.62 2.12 -3.71
CA LEU A 96 -7.64 1.65 -2.75
C LEU A 96 -7.72 2.53 -1.49
N LEU A 97 -7.66 1.92 -0.31
CA LEU A 97 -7.52 2.64 0.95
C LEU A 97 -6.19 2.22 1.60
N LEU A 98 -5.29 3.18 1.79
CA LEU A 98 -4.08 2.99 2.56
C LEU A 98 -4.30 3.49 3.99
N VAL A 99 -4.14 2.58 4.94
CA VAL A 99 -4.20 2.87 6.37
C VAL A 99 -2.79 3.16 6.86
N LYS A 100 -2.55 4.38 7.33
CA LYS A 100 -1.25 4.89 7.79
C LYS A 100 -1.36 5.42 9.21
N MET A 101 -0.24 5.87 9.79
CA MET A 101 -0.21 6.42 11.17
C MET A 101 -0.45 7.94 11.23
N VAL A 102 -0.79 8.55 10.10
CA VAL A 102 -1.00 10.00 9.93
C VAL A 102 -2.30 10.27 9.18
N ASP A 103 -2.83 11.49 9.33
CA ASP A 103 -4.13 11.90 8.78
C ASP A 103 -4.18 11.99 7.25
N GLY A 104 -3.04 12.03 6.58
CA GLY A 104 -2.93 12.08 5.13
C GLY A 104 -1.63 12.72 4.68
N ILE A 105 -1.62 13.24 3.46
CA ILE A 105 -0.48 13.95 2.87
C ILE A 105 -0.48 15.39 3.37
N LEU A 106 0.67 15.82 3.88
CA LEU A 106 0.92 17.20 4.27
C LEU A 106 1.67 17.93 3.15
N ALA A 107 1.35 19.20 2.92
CA ALA A 107 2.23 20.12 2.19
C ALA A 107 2.28 21.45 2.92
N HIS A 108 3.50 21.94 3.21
CA HIS A 108 3.73 23.12 4.06
C HIS A 108 3.01 23.00 5.41
N ALA A 109 3.18 21.85 6.10
CA ALA A 109 2.55 21.51 7.38
C ALA A 109 1.01 21.50 7.39
N GLN A 110 0.35 21.59 6.24
CA GLN A 110 -1.11 21.54 6.14
C GLN A 110 -1.58 20.26 5.47
N LEU A 111 -2.59 19.62 6.06
CA LEU A 111 -3.26 18.46 5.48
C LEU A 111 -3.94 18.83 4.17
N LYS A 112 -3.66 18.04 3.12
CA LYS A 112 -4.33 18.19 1.83
C LYS A 112 -5.49 17.22 1.74
N LYS A 113 -6.71 17.75 1.55
CA LYS A 113 -7.91 16.93 1.33
C LYS A 113 -7.81 16.10 0.05
N SER A 114 -7.16 16.66 -0.98
CA SER A 114 -6.93 16.00 -2.26
C SER A 114 -5.55 16.34 -2.81
N VAL A 115 -4.91 15.37 -3.46
CA VAL A 115 -3.63 15.53 -4.17
C VAL A 115 -3.71 14.74 -5.48
N SER A 116 -3.22 15.32 -6.58
CA SER A 116 -3.13 14.62 -7.85
C SER A 116 -1.89 13.71 -7.90
N THR A 117 -1.93 12.62 -8.65
CA THR A 117 -0.76 11.75 -8.87
C THR A 117 0.44 12.52 -9.43
N GLN A 118 0.21 13.46 -10.37
CA GLN A 118 1.27 14.33 -10.89
C GLN A 118 1.88 15.24 -9.82
N ARG A 119 1.04 15.83 -8.96
CA ARG A 119 1.51 16.65 -7.84
C ARG A 119 2.28 15.81 -6.83
N LEU A 120 1.77 14.64 -6.48
CA LEU A 120 2.39 13.72 -5.53
C LEU A 120 3.80 13.31 -5.96
N ARG A 121 4.02 13.05 -7.27
CA ARG A 121 5.36 12.76 -7.84
C ARG A 121 6.38 13.87 -7.63
N LYS A 122 5.94 15.13 -7.53
CA LYS A 122 6.79 16.31 -7.36
C LYS A 122 6.97 16.73 -5.90
N MET A 123 6.21 16.12 -4.99
CA MET A 123 6.30 16.42 -3.56
C MET A 123 7.45 15.65 -2.94
N ASP A 124 8.22 16.33 -2.10
CA ASP A 124 9.17 15.68 -1.20
C ASP A 124 8.38 15.09 -0.02
N GLN A 125 8.02 13.82 -0.13
CA GLN A 125 7.23 13.08 0.84
C GLN A 125 7.72 11.62 0.94
N HIS A 126 7.56 11.02 2.13
CA HIS A 126 7.97 9.64 2.40
C HIS A 126 6.81 8.76 2.92
N LEU A 127 5.56 9.22 2.76
CA LEU A 127 4.38 8.51 3.24
C LEU A 127 4.02 7.29 2.37
N VAL A 128 4.25 7.40 1.07
CA VAL A 128 4.09 6.34 0.08
C VAL A 128 5.34 6.17 -0.76
N ASP A 129 5.57 4.97 -1.26
CA ASP A 129 6.76 4.69 -2.06
C ASP A 129 6.82 5.48 -3.39
N PRO A 130 8.04 5.74 -3.91
CA PRO A 130 8.23 6.55 -5.12
C PRO A 130 7.47 6.08 -6.35
N LYS A 131 7.28 4.76 -6.52
CA LYS A 131 6.59 4.19 -7.69
C LYS A 131 5.06 4.24 -7.57
N PHE A 132 4.54 4.54 -6.38
CA PHE A 132 3.11 4.49 -6.11
C PHE A 132 2.26 5.40 -7.01
N PRO A 133 2.62 6.68 -7.25
CA PRO A 133 1.81 7.55 -8.10
C PRO A 133 1.72 7.06 -9.55
N GLU A 134 2.81 6.50 -10.09
CA GLU A 134 2.82 5.90 -11.43
C GLU A 134 1.98 4.64 -11.50
N THR A 135 2.06 3.82 -10.46
CA THR A 135 1.26 2.59 -10.37
C THR A 135 -0.23 2.90 -10.32
N LEU A 136 -0.65 3.93 -9.56
CA LEU A 136 -2.04 4.39 -9.53
C LEU A 136 -2.54 4.85 -10.90
N GLU A 137 -1.75 5.68 -11.61
CA GLU A 137 -2.09 6.17 -12.95
C GLU A 137 -2.24 5.03 -13.95
N ARG A 138 -1.25 4.15 -14.04
CA ARG A 138 -1.26 3.01 -14.94
C ARG A 138 -2.44 2.07 -14.68
N ALA A 139 -2.81 1.89 -13.42
CA ALA A 139 -3.91 1.03 -13.01
C ALA A 139 -5.31 1.69 -13.09
N GLY A 140 -5.36 3.02 -13.23
CA GLY A 140 -6.59 3.80 -13.14
C GLY A 140 -7.27 3.68 -11.77
N ILE A 141 -6.49 3.75 -10.68
CA ILE A 141 -7.00 3.59 -9.30
C ILE A 141 -7.04 4.93 -8.58
N THR A 142 -8.17 5.21 -7.92
CA THR A 142 -8.25 6.30 -6.93
C THR A 142 -7.88 5.76 -5.56
N CYS A 143 -7.01 6.46 -4.85
CA CYS A 143 -6.57 6.06 -3.51
C CYS A 143 -7.05 7.04 -2.43
N TRP A 144 -7.28 6.54 -1.23
CA TRP A 144 -7.45 7.34 -0.02
C TRP A 144 -6.34 6.97 0.97
N ILE A 145 -5.80 7.97 1.68
CA ILE A 145 -4.89 7.77 2.80
C ILE A 145 -5.60 8.24 4.07
N VAL A 146 -5.66 7.36 5.07
CA VAL A 146 -6.36 7.62 6.34
C VAL A 146 -5.51 7.17 7.52
N ASN A 147 -5.70 7.82 8.67
CA ASN A 147 -5.05 7.47 9.91
C ASN A 147 -5.75 6.27 10.58
N GLY A 148 -5.04 5.16 10.72
CA GLY A 148 -5.52 3.92 11.34
C GLY A 148 -5.83 4.03 12.83
N LYS A 149 -5.36 5.09 13.51
CA LYS A 149 -5.75 5.38 14.90
C LYS A 149 -7.20 5.84 15.04
N HIS A 150 -7.90 6.10 13.93
CA HIS A 150 -9.30 6.53 13.92
C HIS A 150 -10.16 5.59 13.05
N PRO A 151 -10.56 4.40 13.57
CA PRO A 151 -11.32 3.40 12.82
C PRO A 151 -12.63 3.92 12.21
N ASP A 152 -13.29 4.87 12.86
CA ASP A 152 -14.51 5.49 12.33
C ASP A 152 -14.29 6.17 10.98
N ARG A 153 -13.10 6.73 10.74
CA ARG A 153 -12.76 7.37 9.45
C ARG A 153 -12.66 6.33 8.32
N ILE A 154 -12.17 5.13 8.62
CA ILE A 154 -12.14 4.02 7.66
C ILE A 154 -13.57 3.67 7.26
N LYS A 155 -14.47 3.52 8.24
CA LYS A 155 -15.89 3.23 7.99
C LYS A 155 -16.56 4.32 7.17
N MET A 156 -16.32 5.60 7.49
CA MET A 156 -16.85 6.73 6.73
C MET A 156 -16.41 6.69 5.27
N ILE A 157 -15.14 6.41 4.98
CA ILE A 157 -14.64 6.31 3.60
C ILE A 157 -15.27 5.15 2.85
N LEU A 158 -15.41 3.97 3.49
CA LEU A 158 -16.07 2.80 2.90
C LEU A 158 -17.55 3.08 2.58
N ASP A 159 -18.23 3.85 3.43
CA ASP A 159 -19.61 4.33 3.24
C ASP A 159 -19.72 5.47 2.20
N GLY A 160 -18.60 5.97 1.66
CA GLY A 160 -18.58 7.11 0.72
C GLY A 160 -18.83 8.48 1.37
N LYS A 161 -18.67 8.60 2.69
CA LYS A 161 -18.81 9.86 3.45
C LYS A 161 -17.48 10.61 3.54
N GLU A 162 -17.55 11.92 3.68
CA GLU A 162 -16.37 12.76 3.91
C GLU A 162 -15.79 12.57 5.31
N THR A 163 -14.46 12.59 5.42
CA THR A 163 -13.75 12.52 6.70
C THR A 163 -12.34 13.11 6.56
N ILE A 164 -11.60 13.19 7.68
CA ILE A 164 -10.20 13.60 7.68
C ILE A 164 -9.35 12.51 7.02
N CYS A 165 -8.96 12.78 5.77
CA CYS A 165 -8.12 11.92 4.94
C CYS A 165 -7.52 12.73 3.79
N THR A 166 -6.62 12.12 3.02
CA THR A 166 -6.23 12.62 1.70
C THR A 166 -6.73 11.68 0.61
N LYS A 167 -7.48 12.22 -0.37
CA LYS A 167 -7.78 11.52 -1.62
C LYS A 167 -6.67 11.77 -2.64
N ILE A 168 -6.16 10.71 -3.26
CA ILE A 168 -5.24 10.80 -4.39
C ILE A 168 -6.03 10.54 -5.67
N SER A 169 -6.12 11.56 -6.52
CA SER A 169 -6.83 11.50 -7.81
C SER A 169 -5.87 11.36 -8.98
N LEU A 170 -6.32 10.68 -10.03
CA LEU A 170 -5.57 10.51 -11.27
C LEU A 170 -5.44 11.85 -12.02
N GLY A 171 -4.28 12.12 -12.62
CA GLY A 171 -4.07 13.27 -13.50
C GLY A 171 -3.76 14.58 -12.77
N VAL A 172 -4.27 15.70 -13.29
CA VAL A 172 -4.11 17.05 -12.71
C VAL A 172 -5.31 17.33 -11.82
N SER A 173 -5.11 17.77 -10.58
CA SER A 173 -6.23 18.32 -9.79
C SER A 173 -6.67 19.64 -10.46
N PRO A 174 -7.99 19.91 -10.57
CA PRO A 174 -8.48 21.21 -11.02
C PRO A 174 -8.01 22.34 -10.10
#